data_AF-A0A661SWU6-F1
#
_entry.id   AF-A0A661SWU6-F1
#
_cell.length_a   1.000
_cell.length_b   1.000
_cell.length_c   1.000
_cell.angle_alpha   90.00
_cell.angle_beta   90.00
_cell.angle_gamma   90.00
#
_symmetry.space_group_name_H-M   'P 1'
#
loop_
_entity.id
_entity.type
_entity.pdbx_description
1 polymer ?
#
loop_
_entity_poly.entity_id
_entity_poly.type
_entity_poly.pdbx_seq_one_letter_code
_entity_poly.pdbx_strand_id
1 'polypeptide(L)'
;MQKKKDAMQQKLDERQSKLVQFKKELDKQSMMLSMDAKEDKAKEFERQRREFKYFYDDLVQQMRKTELEAKKKLVRELEKVISKIGKEGKYDLILERRTSGIMHYSKALDITDEVTKAYDRSKQ
;
A
#
# COMPACT_ATOMS: atom_id res chain seq x y z
N MET A 1 -5.18 -5.73 -9.22
CA MET A 1 -4.78 -4.87 -8.09
C MET A 1 -5.55 -3.56 -8.07
N GLN A 2 -5.55 -2.78 -9.17
CA GLN A 2 -6.23 -1.48 -9.23
C GLN A 2 -7.73 -1.56 -8.90
N LYS A 3 -8.50 -2.39 -9.60
CA LYS A 3 -9.94 -2.60 -9.33
C LYS A 3 -10.28 -2.98 -7.88
N LYS A 4 -9.41 -3.75 -7.20
CA LYS A 4 -9.62 -4.15 -5.79
C LYS A 4 -9.33 -2.99 -4.84
N LYS A 5 -8.32 -2.16 -5.14
CA LYS A 5 -8.03 -0.92 -4.40
C LYS A 5 -9.17 0.08 -4.57
N ASP A 6 -9.63 0.30 -5.80
CA ASP A 6 -10.68 1.27 -6.11
C ASP A 6 -12.00 0.91 -5.41
N ALA A 7 -12.42 -0.36 -5.48
CA ALA A 7 -13.63 -0.84 -4.79
C ALA A 7 -13.53 -0.70 -3.25
N MET A 8 -12.33 -0.84 -2.69
CA MET A 8 -12.14 -0.73 -1.24
C MET A 8 -12.06 0.72 -0.78
N GLN A 9 -11.45 1.60 -1.60
CA GLN A 9 -11.46 3.05 -1.40
C GLN A 9 -12.89 3.58 -1.43
N GLN A 10 -13.70 3.17 -2.40
CA GLN A 10 -15.11 3.56 -2.48
C GLN A 10 -15.88 3.17 -1.20
N LYS A 11 -15.68 1.95 -0.69
CA LYS A 11 -16.30 1.51 0.57
C LYS A 11 -15.83 2.32 1.78
N LEU A 12 -14.57 2.75 1.81
CA LEU A 12 -14.06 3.64 2.86
C LEU A 12 -14.75 5.00 2.79
N ASP A 13 -14.80 5.60 1.61
CA ASP A 13 -15.37 6.93 1.39
C ASP A 13 -16.85 6.96 1.73
N GLU A 14 -17.61 5.92 1.35
CA GLU A 14 -19.01 5.76 1.71
C GLU A 14 -19.22 5.70 3.24
N ARG A 15 -18.40 4.91 3.95
CA ARG A 15 -18.49 4.79 5.42
C ARG A 15 -18.09 6.08 6.13
N GLN A 16 -17.06 6.76 5.64
CA GLN A 16 -16.63 8.06 6.16
C GLN A 16 -17.73 9.11 5.95
N SER A 17 -18.31 9.17 4.76
CA SER A 17 -19.41 10.10 4.44
C SER A 17 -20.62 9.85 5.34
N LYS A 18 -21.03 8.59 5.54
CA LYS A 18 -22.10 8.22 6.47
C LYS A 18 -21.83 8.66 7.90
N LEU A 19 -20.61 8.47 8.39
CA LEU A 19 -20.21 8.92 9.74
C LEU A 19 -20.28 10.44 9.89
N VAL A 20 -19.80 11.18 8.88
CA VAL A 20 -19.84 12.65 8.88
C VAL A 20 -21.28 13.17 8.81
N GLN A 21 -22.12 12.56 7.98
CA GLN A 21 -23.54 12.89 7.89
C GLN A 21 -24.26 12.61 9.21
N PHE A 22 -24.06 11.43 9.79
CA PHE A 22 -24.64 11.05 11.07
C PHE A 22 -24.24 12.04 12.17
N LYS A 23 -22.96 12.41 12.25
CA LYS A 23 -22.49 13.41 13.22
C LYS A 23 -23.19 14.76 13.04
N LYS A 24 -23.31 15.24 11.80
CA LYS A 24 -24.02 16.49 11.49
C LYS A 24 -25.50 16.43 11.86
N GLU A 25 -26.17 15.31 11.62
CA GLU A 25 -27.57 15.10 11.99
C GLU A 25 -27.75 15.11 13.52
N LEU A 26 -26.86 14.43 14.25
CA LEU A 26 -26.87 14.46 15.71
C LEU A 26 -26.67 15.87 16.26
N ASP A 27 -25.72 16.62 15.71
CA ASP A 27 -25.46 17.98 16.18
C ASP A 27 -26.66 18.91 15.92
N LYS A 28 -27.33 18.77 14.77
CA LYS A 28 -28.56 19.52 14.42
C LYS A 28 -29.75 19.17 15.30
N GLN A 29 -29.98 17.87 15.53
CA GLN A 29 -31.12 17.37 16.30
C GLN A 29 -30.87 17.37 17.81
N SER A 30 -29.63 17.64 18.24
CA SER A 30 -29.23 17.60 19.65
C SER A 30 -30.11 18.46 20.55
N MET A 31 -30.65 19.59 20.09
CA MET A 31 -31.52 20.42 20.93
C MET A 31 -32.96 19.88 21.08
N MET A 32 -33.37 18.95 20.21
CA MET A 32 -34.72 18.38 20.16
C MET A 32 -34.83 16.96 20.74
N LEU A 33 -33.69 16.28 20.96
CA LEU A 33 -33.65 14.91 21.50
C LEU A 33 -33.72 14.89 23.04
N SER A 34 -34.35 13.85 23.59
CA SER A 34 -34.27 13.53 25.02
C SER A 34 -32.84 13.13 25.42
N MET A 35 -32.52 13.15 26.72
CA MET A 35 -31.20 12.73 27.21
C MET A 35 -30.86 11.30 26.81
N ASP A 36 -31.80 10.37 27.01
CA ASP A 36 -31.63 8.95 26.65
C ASP A 36 -31.39 8.78 25.14
N ALA A 37 -32.17 9.49 24.31
CA ALA A 37 -32.00 9.43 22.85
C ALA A 37 -30.65 10.00 22.39
N LYS A 38 -30.12 11.03 23.06
CA LYS A 38 -28.76 11.54 22.77
C LYS A 38 -27.70 10.51 23.15
N GLU A 39 -27.84 9.86 24.30
CA GLU A 39 -26.88 8.88 24.78
C GLU A 39 -26.82 7.66 23.84
N ASP A 40 -27.97 7.14 23.43
CA ASP A 40 -28.05 6.01 22.50
C ASP A 40 -27.44 6.35 21.14
N LYS A 41 -27.74 7.53 20.61
CA LYS A 41 -27.15 8.01 19.36
C LYS A 41 -25.64 8.24 19.47
N ALA A 42 -25.15 8.73 20.61
CA ALA A 42 -23.72 8.90 20.86
C ALA A 42 -22.99 7.55 20.94
N LYS A 43 -23.58 6.55 21.61
CA LYS A 43 -23.06 5.18 21.66
C LYS A 43 -22.99 4.56 20.26
N GLU A 44 -24.02 4.77 19.45
CA GLU A 44 -24.07 4.29 18.07
C GLU A 44 -23.02 4.97 17.19
N PHE A 45 -22.86 6.30 17.30
CA PHE A 45 -21.79 7.02 16.60
C PHE A 45 -20.42 6.47 16.97
N GLU A 46 -20.14 6.30 18.27
CA GLU A 46 -18.86 5.77 18.74
C GLU A 46 -18.63 4.32 18.27
N ARG A 47 -19.67 3.50 18.19
CA ARG A 47 -19.58 2.15 17.61
C ARG A 47 -19.17 2.22 16.14
N GLN A 48 -19.89 2.99 15.32
CA GLN A 48 -19.59 3.14 13.90
C GLN A 48 -18.19 3.74 13.66
N ARG A 49 -17.78 4.71 14.50
CA ARG A 49 -16.45 5.33 14.43
C ARG A 49 -15.34 4.32 14.68
N ARG A 50 -15.50 3.44 15.68
CA ARG A 50 -14.56 2.34 15.94
C ARG A 50 -14.52 1.35 14.79
N GLU A 51 -15.67 0.93 14.27
CA GLU A 51 -15.75 0.02 13.12
C GLU A 51 -15.08 0.60 11.87
N PHE A 52 -15.26 1.88 11.60
CA PHE A 52 -14.57 2.58 10.52
C PHE A 52 -13.05 2.58 10.73
N LYS A 53 -12.58 2.89 11.95
CA LYS A 53 -11.15 2.85 12.27
C LYS A 53 -10.56 1.47 12.04
N TYR A 54 -11.21 0.41 12.53
CA TYR A 54 -10.73 -0.96 12.32
C TYR A 54 -10.67 -1.34 10.84
N PHE A 55 -11.70 -0.97 10.08
CA PHE A 55 -11.76 -1.24 8.65
C PHE A 55 -10.65 -0.49 7.88
N TYR A 56 -10.39 0.77 8.23
CA TYR A 56 -9.30 1.55 7.66
C TYR A 56 -7.93 0.94 7.97
N ASP A 57 -7.69 0.60 9.24
CA ASP A 57 -6.41 0.03 9.68
C ASP A 57 -6.15 -1.34 9.01
N ASP A 58 -7.17 -2.20 8.88
CA ASP A 58 -7.09 -3.47 8.15
C ASP A 58 -6.77 -3.26 6.65
N LEU A 59 -7.43 -2.30 5.99
CA LEU A 59 -7.13 -2.01 4.59
C LEU A 59 -5.67 -1.55 4.41
N VAL A 60 -5.19 -0.64 5.25
CA VAL A 60 -3.81 -0.15 5.20
C VAL A 60 -2.82 -1.30 5.38
N GLN A 61 -3.09 -2.20 6.33
CA GLN A 61 -2.29 -3.40 6.54
C GLN A 61 -2.27 -4.31 5.31
N GLN A 62 -3.43 -4.60 4.73
CA GLN A 62 -3.55 -5.44 3.53
C GLN A 62 -2.83 -4.82 2.32
N MET A 63 -2.92 -3.50 2.14
CA MET A 63 -2.21 -2.79 1.08
C MET A 63 -0.69 -2.89 1.25
N ARG A 64 -0.18 -2.66 2.47
CA ARG A 64 1.25 -2.81 2.78
C ARG A 64 1.75 -4.23 2.54
N LYS A 65 0.98 -5.24 2.99
CA LYS A 65 1.32 -6.66 2.78
C LYS A 65 1.38 -6.99 1.28
N THR A 66 0.37 -6.56 0.54
CA THR A 66 0.29 -6.79 -0.91
C THR A 66 1.46 -6.12 -1.65
N GLU A 67 1.81 -4.89 -1.28
CA GLU A 67 2.95 -4.18 -1.86
C GLU A 67 4.28 -4.90 -1.55
N LEU A 68 4.47 -5.36 -0.31
CA LEU A 68 5.65 -6.11 0.09
C LEU A 68 5.76 -7.44 -0.68
N GLU A 69 4.66 -8.16 -0.84
CA GLU A 69 4.63 -9.41 -1.60
C GLU A 69 4.96 -9.19 -3.08
N ALA A 70 4.41 -8.13 -3.68
CA ALA A 70 4.72 -7.74 -5.06
C ALA A 70 6.21 -7.37 -5.21
N LYS A 71 6.77 -6.59 -4.28
CA LYS A 71 8.21 -6.26 -4.24
C LYS A 71 9.08 -7.51 -4.10
N LYS A 72 8.74 -8.43 -3.19
CA LYS A 72 9.45 -9.70 -3.02
C LYS A 72 9.42 -10.55 -4.30
N LYS A 73 8.28 -10.58 -5.00
CA LYS A 73 8.17 -11.27 -6.29
C LYS A 73 9.08 -10.63 -7.34
N LEU A 74 9.07 -9.31 -7.45
CA LEU A 74 9.94 -8.56 -8.36
C LEU A 74 11.42 -8.86 -8.09
N VAL A 75 11.86 -8.79 -6.83
CA VAL A 75 13.25 -9.09 -6.45
C VAL A 75 13.67 -10.50 -6.90
N ARG A 76 12.84 -11.52 -6.64
CA ARG A 76 13.14 -12.90 -7.08
C ARG A 76 13.21 -13.06 -8.60
N GLU A 77 12.45 -12.28 -9.34
CA GLU A 77 12.53 -12.31 -10.79
C GLU A 77 13.79 -11.59 -11.29
N LEU A 78 14.15 -10.47 -10.66
CA LEU A 78 15.41 -9.77 -10.93
C LEU A 78 16.64 -10.61 -10.60
N GLU A 79 16.63 -11.38 -9.50
CA GLU A 79 17.73 -12.31 -9.14
C GLU A 79 18.03 -13.30 -10.27
N LYS A 80 16.99 -13.81 -10.96
CA LYS A 80 17.17 -14.72 -12.11
C LYS A 80 17.82 -14.01 -13.29
N VAL A 81 17.38 -12.78 -13.58
CA VAL A 81 17.92 -11.96 -14.66
C VAL A 81 19.38 -11.58 -14.38
N ILE A 82 19.65 -11.09 -13.16
CA ILE A 82 20.99 -10.73 -12.69
C ILE A 82 21.91 -11.95 -12.71
N SER A 83 21.45 -13.13 -12.29
CA SER A 83 22.28 -14.36 -12.34
C SER A 83 22.64 -14.74 -13.78
N LYS A 84 21.73 -14.57 -14.73
CA LYS A 84 22.00 -14.82 -16.15
C LYS A 84 23.05 -13.85 -16.69
N ILE A 85 22.85 -12.55 -16.46
CA ILE A 85 23.82 -11.49 -16.85
C ILE A 85 25.18 -11.74 -16.18
N GLY A 86 25.18 -12.10 -14.90
CA GLY A 86 26.38 -12.46 -14.13
C GLY A 86 27.22 -13.53 -14.83
N LYS A 87 26.57 -14.61 -15.28
CA LYS A 87 27.25 -15.71 -15.99
C LYS A 87 27.70 -15.32 -17.40
N GLU A 88 26.86 -14.64 -18.16
CA GLU A 88 27.14 -14.24 -19.56
C GLU A 88 28.24 -13.18 -19.63
N GLY A 89 28.17 -12.17 -18.76
CA GLY A 89 29.15 -11.10 -18.64
C GLY A 89 30.37 -11.45 -17.80
N LYS A 90 30.44 -12.67 -17.22
CA LYS A 90 31.52 -13.15 -16.36
C LYS A 90 31.80 -12.21 -15.17
N TYR A 91 30.72 -11.72 -14.54
CA TYR A 91 30.83 -10.92 -13.34
C TYR A 91 31.00 -11.83 -12.12
N ASP A 92 32.07 -11.59 -11.36
CA ASP A 92 32.29 -12.29 -10.08
C ASP A 92 31.38 -11.75 -8.97
N LEU A 93 30.95 -10.49 -9.09
CA LEU A 93 30.13 -9.81 -8.09
C LEU A 93 29.24 -8.73 -8.72
N ILE A 94 27.97 -8.69 -8.30
CA ILE A 94 27.01 -7.62 -8.64
C ILE A 94 26.43 -7.08 -7.33
N LEU A 95 26.49 -5.77 -7.14
CA LEU A 95 26.09 -5.10 -5.90
C LEU A 95 24.93 -4.12 -6.14
N GLU A 96 23.95 -4.12 -5.24
CA GLU A 96 22.86 -3.12 -5.27
C GLU A 96 23.38 -1.81 -4.67
N ARG A 97 23.35 -0.73 -5.45
CA ARG A 97 24.00 0.54 -5.11
C ARG A 97 23.55 1.09 -3.76
N ARG A 98 22.25 1.02 -3.43
CA ARG A 98 21.70 1.69 -2.23
C ARG A 98 21.92 0.87 -0.96
N THR A 99 21.81 -0.45 -1.00
CA THR A 99 22.02 -1.30 0.19
C THR A 99 23.48 -1.63 0.45
N SER A 100 24.37 -1.48 -0.54
CA SER A 100 25.78 -1.89 -0.40
C SER A 100 26.70 -0.81 0.20
N GLY A 101 26.16 0.35 0.60
CA GLY A 101 26.96 1.43 1.20
C GLY A 101 28.00 2.05 0.26
N ILE A 102 27.83 1.90 -1.06
CA ILE A 102 28.76 2.40 -2.07
C ILE A 102 28.60 3.92 -2.17
N MET A 103 29.63 4.66 -1.75
CA MET A 103 29.64 6.12 -1.82
C MET A 103 29.96 6.64 -3.22
N HIS A 104 30.83 5.94 -3.95
CA HIS A 104 31.25 6.31 -5.30
C HIS A 104 31.54 5.06 -6.14
N TYR A 105 31.21 5.11 -7.43
CA TYR A 105 31.56 4.11 -8.44
C TYR A 105 31.57 4.79 -9.82
N SER A 106 32.32 4.23 -10.76
CA SER A 106 32.26 4.68 -12.15
C SER A 106 30.93 4.28 -12.78
N LYS A 107 30.29 5.19 -13.50
CA LYS A 107 29.08 4.89 -14.29
C LYS A 107 29.31 3.77 -15.32
N ALA A 108 30.55 3.54 -15.74
CA ALA A 108 30.91 2.43 -16.63
C ALA A 108 30.71 1.04 -15.99
N LEU A 109 30.60 0.96 -14.65
CA LEU A 109 30.30 -0.27 -13.91
C LEU A 109 28.78 -0.44 -13.69
N ASP A 110 27.95 0.51 -14.13
CA ASP A 110 26.51 0.47 -13.94
C ASP A 110 25.83 -0.41 -15.01
N ILE A 111 25.37 -1.58 -14.59
CA ILE A 111 24.60 -2.50 -15.45
C ILE A 111 23.08 -2.34 -15.31
N THR A 112 22.59 -1.31 -14.60
CA THR A 112 21.15 -1.15 -14.30
C THR A 112 20.31 -1.18 -15.58
N ASP A 113 20.71 -0.43 -16.62
CA ASP A 113 19.98 -0.37 -17.90
C ASP A 113 19.96 -1.72 -18.62
N GLU A 114 21.03 -2.51 -18.51
CA GLU A 114 21.12 -3.85 -19.08
C GLU A 114 20.16 -4.81 -18.38
N VAL A 115 20.17 -4.80 -17.04
CA VAL A 115 19.27 -5.60 -16.20
C VAL A 115 17.81 -5.23 -16.47
N THR A 116 17.48 -3.93 -16.56
CA THR A 116 16.12 -3.48 -16.88
C THR A 116 15.65 -4.00 -18.24
N LYS A 117 16.46 -3.84 -19.30
CA LYS A 117 16.12 -4.36 -20.63
C LYS A 117 15.96 -5.88 -20.64
N ALA A 118 16.82 -6.61 -19.93
CA ALA A 118 16.72 -8.06 -19.84
C ALA A 118 15.48 -8.51 -19.05
N TYR A 119 15.13 -7.80 -17.99
CA TYR A 119 13.90 -8.03 -17.23
C TYR A 119 12.66 -7.80 -18.10
N ASP A 120 12.59 -6.67 -18.81
CA ASP A 120 11.45 -6.35 -19.68
C ASP A 120 11.26 -7.40 -20.78
N ARG A 121 12.35 -7.88 -21.38
CA ARG A 121 12.31 -9.00 -22.36
C ARG A 121 11.85 -10.32 -21.73
N SER A 122 12.12 -10.57 -20.45
CA SER A 122 11.65 -11.77 -19.75
C SER A 122 10.14 -11.74 -19.43
N LYS A 123 9.49 -10.59 -19.63
CA LYS A 123 8.07 -10.36 -19.38
C LYS A 123 7.20 -10.37 -20.63
N GLN A 124 7.81 -10.36 -21.81
CA GLN A 124 7.14 -10.58 -23.09
C GLN A 124 7.00 -12.07 -23.36
#